data_AF-A0A9D9G2R0-F1
#
_entry.id   AF-A0A9D9G2R0-F1
#
_cell.length_a   1.000
_cell.length_b   1.000
_cell.length_c   1.000
_cell.angle_alpha   90.00
_cell.angle_beta   90.00
_cell.angle_gamma   90.00
#
_symmetry.space_group_name_H-M   'P 1'
#
loop_
_entity.id
_entity.type
_entity.pdbx_description
1 polymer ?
#
loop_
_entity_poly.entity_id
_entity_poly.type
_entity_poly.pdbx_seq_one_letter_code
_entity_poly.pdbx_strand_id
1 'polypeptide(L)'
;EIIRQGLISEEDYKQIEEITYKLFQRGSEIAAKHGLILVDTKYEFGKHNGQVILIDEIHTPDSSRYFYAEGYEERLEKGEPQRQLSKEFVRQWLISNGFMGKEGEQLPEMTDAYCEEVSERYIELYERITGEKFIKAEEADLHQRIAKNVAECLAKL
;
A
#
# COMPACT_ATOMS: atom_id res chain seq x y z
N GLU A 1 18.82 -13.66 -12.86
CA GLU A 1 19.92 -13.22 -11.98
C GLU A 1 19.82 -13.80 -10.57
N ILE A 2 18.74 -13.59 -9.82
CA ILE A 2 18.63 -14.05 -8.42
C ILE A 2 18.70 -15.59 -8.22
N ILE A 3 18.16 -16.38 -9.17
CA ILE A 3 18.29 -17.85 -9.17
C ILE A 3 19.77 -18.25 -9.37
N ARG A 4 20.48 -17.58 -10.30
CA ARG A 4 21.90 -17.83 -10.57
C ARG A 4 22.78 -17.51 -9.37
N GLN A 5 22.41 -16.49 -8.60
CA GLN A 5 23.09 -16.12 -7.35
C GLN A 5 22.75 -17.05 -6.17
N GLY A 6 21.82 -18.00 -6.35
CA GLY A 6 21.42 -18.93 -5.30
C GLY A 6 20.58 -18.29 -4.18
N LEU A 7 20.05 -17.09 -4.39
CA LEU A 7 19.19 -16.39 -3.41
C LEU A 7 17.83 -17.07 -3.24
N ILE A 8 17.37 -17.77 -4.29
CA ILE A 8 16.11 -18.49 -4.33
C ILE A 8 16.22 -19.69 -5.27
N SER A 9 15.49 -20.77 -4.97
CA SER A 9 15.38 -21.91 -5.88
C SER A 9 14.52 -21.58 -7.11
N GLU A 10 14.74 -22.28 -8.22
CA GLU A 10 13.92 -22.10 -9.43
C GLU A 10 12.45 -22.48 -9.17
N GLU A 11 12.22 -23.50 -8.35
CA GLU A 11 10.88 -23.96 -7.97
C GLU A 11 10.13 -22.88 -7.17
N ASP A 12 10.74 -22.35 -6.11
CA ASP A 12 10.14 -21.28 -5.30
C ASP A 12 9.90 -20.02 -6.14
N TYR A 13 10.83 -19.67 -7.03
CA TYR A 13 10.68 -18.51 -7.91
C TYR A 13 9.45 -18.64 -8.82
N LYS A 14 9.29 -19.80 -9.47
CA LYS A 14 8.13 -20.06 -10.35
C LYS A 14 6.82 -19.97 -9.57
N GLN A 15 6.79 -20.52 -8.35
CA GLN A 15 5.61 -20.44 -7.50
C GLN A 15 5.28 -18.99 -7.11
N ILE A 16 6.28 -18.20 -6.69
CA ILE A 16 6.11 -16.79 -6.35
C ILE A 16 5.62 -15.98 -7.55
N GLU A 17 6.20 -16.20 -8.73
CA GLU A 17 5.81 -15.55 -9.96
C GLU A 17 4.34 -15.84 -10.33
N GLU A 18 3.94 -17.11 -10.26
CA GLU A 18 2.56 -17.51 -10.51
C GLU A 18 1.57 -16.85 -9.54
N ILE A 19 1.87 -16.84 -8.24
CA ILE A 19 1.03 -16.20 -7.22
C ILE A 19 0.97 -14.69 -7.46
N THR A 20 2.10 -14.07 -7.78
CA THR A 20 2.22 -12.63 -8.05
C THR A 20 1.28 -12.20 -9.18
N TYR A 21 1.28 -12.93 -10.31
CA TYR A 21 0.40 -12.61 -11.44
C TYR A 21 -1.08 -12.83 -11.09
N LYS A 22 -1.43 -13.90 -10.36
CA LYS A 22 -2.81 -14.15 -9.94
C LYS A 22 -3.33 -13.07 -8.99
N LEU A 23 -2.51 -12.66 -8.01
CA LEU A 23 -2.85 -11.56 -7.11
C LEU A 23 -3.01 -10.26 -7.88
N PHE A 24 -2.08 -9.94 -8.78
CA PHE A 24 -2.15 -8.71 -9.56
C PHE A 24 -3.40 -8.67 -10.43
N GLN A 25 -3.68 -9.75 -11.17
CA GLN A 25 -4.90 -9.88 -11.95
C GLN A 25 -6.16 -9.68 -11.08
N ARG A 26 -6.23 -10.33 -9.93
CA ARG A 26 -7.37 -10.20 -9.02
C ARG A 26 -7.53 -8.77 -8.51
N GLY A 27 -6.42 -8.11 -8.14
CA GLY A 27 -6.41 -6.71 -7.73
C GLY A 27 -6.89 -5.78 -8.84
N SER A 28 -6.40 -5.98 -10.07
CA SER A 28 -6.82 -5.22 -11.24
C SER A 28 -8.31 -5.39 -11.54
N GLU A 29 -8.85 -6.60 -11.44
CA GLU A 29 -10.29 -6.87 -11.62
C GLU A 29 -11.15 -6.15 -10.58
N ILE A 30 -10.70 -6.11 -9.31
CA ILE A 30 -11.40 -5.39 -8.25
C ILE A 30 -11.32 -3.89 -8.50
N ALA A 31 -10.11 -3.34 -8.73
CA ALA A 31 -9.91 -1.92 -9.01
C ALA A 31 -10.78 -1.43 -10.18
N ALA A 32 -10.84 -2.20 -11.27
CA ALA A 32 -11.61 -1.85 -12.45
C ALA A 32 -13.11 -1.72 -12.16
N LYS A 33 -13.68 -2.58 -11.30
CA LYS A 33 -15.09 -2.50 -10.88
C LYS A 33 -15.42 -1.20 -10.15
N HIS A 34 -14.41 -0.58 -9.54
CA HIS A 34 -14.54 0.64 -8.75
C HIS A 34 -13.97 1.87 -9.46
N GLY A 35 -13.75 1.79 -10.79
CA GLY A 35 -13.29 2.91 -11.60
C GLY A 35 -11.81 3.28 -11.37
N LEU A 36 -11.01 2.32 -10.90
CA LEU A 36 -9.59 2.48 -10.64
C LEU A 36 -8.75 1.56 -11.55
N ILE A 37 -7.50 1.95 -11.76
CA ILE A 37 -6.48 1.19 -12.46
C ILE A 37 -5.38 0.86 -11.46
N LEU A 38 -5.16 -0.42 -11.17
CA LEU A 38 -3.99 -0.88 -10.43
C LEU A 38 -2.78 -0.88 -11.38
N VAL A 39 -1.88 0.08 -11.21
CA VAL A 39 -0.72 0.31 -12.10
C VAL A 39 0.40 -0.66 -11.80
N ASP A 40 0.72 -0.80 -10.51
CA ASP A 40 1.71 -1.72 -9.98
C ASP A 40 1.50 -1.90 -8.47
N THR A 41 2.16 -2.93 -7.95
CA THR A 41 2.18 -3.23 -6.52
C THR A 41 3.44 -4.01 -6.16
N LYS A 42 3.85 -3.91 -4.90
CA LYS A 42 4.85 -4.78 -4.28
C LYS A 42 4.13 -5.90 -3.53
N TYR A 43 4.68 -7.11 -3.59
CA TYR A 43 4.30 -8.22 -2.71
C TYR A 43 5.55 -8.72 -1.98
N GLU A 44 5.36 -9.21 -0.75
CA GLU A 44 6.42 -9.88 -0.01
C GLU A 44 6.06 -11.33 0.26
N PHE A 45 7.06 -12.20 0.14
CA PHE A 45 6.91 -13.62 0.36
C PHE A 45 7.94 -14.10 1.39
N GLY A 46 7.46 -14.87 2.36
CA GLY A 46 8.29 -15.62 3.29
C GLY A 46 8.36 -17.10 2.92
N LYS A 47 9.26 -17.84 3.57
CA LYS A 47 9.30 -19.30 3.51
C LYS A 47 9.25 -19.86 4.92
N HIS A 48 8.24 -20.67 5.21
CA HIS A 48 8.06 -21.31 6.51
C HIS A 48 7.78 -22.80 6.33
N ASN A 49 8.56 -23.66 7.00
CA ASN A 49 8.46 -25.12 6.88
C ASN A 49 8.48 -25.64 5.43
N GLY A 50 9.29 -25.01 4.57
CA GLY A 50 9.40 -25.37 3.17
C GLY A 50 8.31 -24.79 2.25
N GLN A 51 7.30 -24.10 2.80
CA GLN A 51 6.20 -23.51 2.05
C GLN A 51 6.42 -22.02 1.81
N VAL A 52 6.24 -21.57 0.58
CA VAL A 52 6.12 -20.15 0.22
C VAL A 52 4.81 -19.60 0.79
N ILE A 53 4.90 -18.52 1.54
CA ILE A 53 3.76 -17.82 2.14
C ILE A 53 3.77 -16.35 1.73
N LEU A 54 2.60 -15.84 1.37
CA LEU A 54 2.40 -14.41 1.21
C LEU A 54 2.38 -13.76 2.59
N ILE A 55 3.14 -12.69 2.74
CA ILE A 55 3.25 -11.92 3.98
C ILE A 55 3.01 -10.44 3.66
N ASP A 56 3.21 -9.59 4.67
CA ASP A 56 3.04 -8.13 4.56
C ASP A 56 1.61 -7.74 4.11
N GLU A 57 1.45 -6.50 3.67
CA GLU A 57 0.20 -5.96 3.13
C GLU A 57 0.03 -6.20 1.63
N ILE A 58 -1.22 -6.09 1.16
CA ILE A 58 -1.62 -6.36 -0.23
C ILE A 58 -2.60 -5.29 -0.69
N HIS A 59 -2.34 -4.68 -1.85
CA HIS A 59 -3.30 -3.79 -2.54
C HIS A 59 -3.69 -2.56 -1.70
N THR A 60 -2.74 -2.06 -0.91
CA THR A 60 -2.89 -0.87 -0.07
C THR A 60 -2.32 0.37 -0.78
N PRO A 61 -2.67 1.60 -0.36
CA PRO A 61 -2.08 2.82 -0.92
C PRO A 61 -0.54 2.93 -0.74
N ASP A 62 0.02 2.15 0.19
CA ASP A 62 1.45 2.14 0.53
C ASP A 62 2.23 1.15 -0.35
N SER A 63 1.63 0.00 -0.64
CA SER A 63 2.22 -1.07 -1.46
C SER A 63 1.91 -0.95 -2.94
N SER A 64 0.89 -0.17 -3.32
CA SER A 64 0.35 -0.11 -4.69
C SER A 64 0.11 1.31 -5.19
N ARG A 65 0.16 1.46 -6.52
CA ARG A 65 -0.26 2.68 -7.21
C ARG A 65 -1.60 2.48 -7.90
N TYR A 66 -2.58 3.28 -7.51
CA TYR A 66 -3.89 3.33 -8.17
C TYR A 66 -4.06 4.63 -8.94
N PHE A 67 -4.53 4.55 -10.18
CA PHE A 67 -5.00 5.70 -10.93
C PHE A 67 -6.52 5.68 -11.06
N TYR A 68 -7.12 6.85 -11.22
CA TYR A 68 -8.50 6.94 -11.67
C TYR A 68 -8.60 6.53 -13.13
N ALA A 69 -9.55 5.65 -13.47
CA ALA A 69 -9.82 5.31 -14.86
C ALA A 69 -10.39 6.51 -15.64
N GLU A 70 -11.15 7.38 -14.97
CA GLU A 70 -11.76 8.56 -15.57
C GLU A 70 -10.70 9.59 -16.04
N GLY A 71 -10.67 9.80 -17.35
CA GLY A 71 -9.73 10.71 -18.00
C GLY A 71 -8.28 10.22 -18.01
N TYR A 72 -8.02 8.93 -17.75
CA TYR A 72 -6.67 8.36 -17.82
C TYR A 72 -6.09 8.46 -19.24
N GLU A 73 -6.83 8.00 -20.26
CA GLU A 73 -6.38 8.00 -21.66
C GLU A 73 -6.12 9.41 -22.17
N GLU A 74 -7.03 10.34 -21.92
CA GLU A 74 -6.87 11.75 -22.32
C GLU A 74 -5.61 12.39 -21.72
N ARG A 75 -5.37 12.18 -20.40
CA ARG A 75 -4.15 12.66 -19.75
C ARG A 75 -2.91 12.00 -20.32
N LEU A 76 -2.97 10.70 -20.63
CA LEU A 76 -1.85 9.96 -21.19
C LEU A 76 -1.48 10.50 -22.58
N GLU A 77 -2.46 10.74 -23.44
CA GLU A 77 -2.27 11.32 -24.77
C GLU A 77 -1.68 12.73 -24.71
N LYS A 78 -2.08 13.52 -23.71
CA LYS A 78 -1.57 14.88 -23.48
C LYS A 78 -0.23 14.94 -22.74
N GLY A 79 0.28 13.81 -22.24
CA GLY A 79 1.47 13.76 -21.38
C GLY A 79 1.26 14.44 -20.02
N GLU A 80 0.02 14.52 -19.56
CA GLU A 80 -0.35 15.14 -18.28
C GLU A 80 -0.17 14.16 -17.11
N PRO A 81 0.11 14.66 -15.89
CA PRO A 81 0.15 13.84 -14.69
C PRO A 81 -1.17 13.09 -14.45
N GLN A 82 -1.07 11.82 -14.10
CA GLN A 82 -2.23 10.99 -13.80
C GLN A 82 -2.81 11.33 -12.43
N ARG A 83 -4.14 11.25 -12.32
CA ARG A 83 -4.81 11.34 -11.02
C ARG A 83 -4.58 10.04 -10.29
N GLN A 84 -3.84 10.10 -9.19
CA GLN A 84 -3.42 8.92 -8.44
C GLN A 84 -3.93 8.93 -7.00
N LEU A 85 -4.23 7.74 -6.49
CA LEU A 85 -4.46 7.42 -5.08
C LEU A 85 -3.32 6.50 -4.65
N SER A 86 -2.26 7.09 -4.12
CA SER A 86 -1.08 6.39 -3.62
C SER A 86 -0.35 7.27 -2.62
N LYS A 87 0.59 6.70 -1.86
CA LYS A 87 1.46 7.45 -0.92
C LYS A 87 2.31 8.54 -1.57
N GLU A 88 2.31 8.63 -2.90
CA GLU A 88 3.08 9.61 -3.65
C GLU A 88 2.70 11.06 -3.29
N PHE A 89 1.46 11.36 -2.90
CA PHE A 89 1.12 12.72 -2.47
C PHE A 89 1.87 13.13 -1.19
N VAL A 90 2.03 12.20 -0.23
CA VAL A 90 2.80 12.46 1.00
C VAL A 90 4.27 12.66 0.65
N ARG A 91 4.79 11.83 -0.25
CA ARG A 91 6.17 11.93 -0.74
C ARG A 91 6.42 13.28 -1.42
N GLN A 92 5.53 13.70 -2.31
CA GLN A 92 5.64 14.98 -3.01
C GLN A 92 5.53 16.16 -2.05
N TRP A 93 4.65 16.07 -1.04
CA TRP A 93 4.56 17.09 0.01
C TRP A 93 5.84 17.18 0.84
N LEU A 94 6.43 16.04 1.23
CA LEU A 94 7.72 16.03 1.93
C LEU A 94 8.81 16.69 1.08
N ILE A 95 8.90 16.33 -0.21
CA ILE A 95 9.87 16.90 -1.15
C ILE A 95 9.64 18.40 -1.33
N SER A 96 8.40 18.86 -1.47
CA SER A 96 8.09 20.29 -1.61
C SER A 96 8.41 21.09 -0.35
N ASN A 97 8.45 20.44 0.81
CA ASN A 97 8.87 21.00 2.09
C ASN A 97 10.36 20.76 2.40
N GLY A 98 11.16 20.33 1.40
CA GLY A 98 12.61 20.20 1.53
C GLY A 98 13.08 18.94 2.25
N PHE A 99 12.23 17.92 2.37
CA PHE A 99 12.56 16.65 3.01
C PHE A 99 12.58 15.49 2.01
N MET A 100 13.77 14.94 1.81
CA MET A 100 14.05 13.74 1.02
C MET A 100 14.61 12.59 1.89
N GLY A 101 14.78 12.81 3.19
CA GLY A 101 15.35 11.85 4.13
C GLY A 101 16.89 11.83 4.11
N LYS A 102 17.53 12.93 3.68
CA LYS A 102 19.00 13.04 3.72
C LYS A 102 19.47 13.54 5.08
N GLU A 103 20.72 13.23 5.40
CA GLU A 103 21.35 13.68 6.63
C GLU A 103 21.33 15.21 6.74
N GLY A 104 20.88 15.72 7.89
CA GLY A 104 20.77 17.16 8.17
C GLY A 104 19.47 17.83 7.72
N GLU A 105 18.58 17.14 6.99
CA GLU A 105 17.24 17.64 6.69
C GLU A 105 16.34 17.55 7.93
N GLN A 106 15.47 18.56 8.11
CA GLN A 106 14.47 18.55 9.17
C GLN A 106 13.14 18.03 8.62
N LEU A 107 12.53 17.10 9.34
CA LEU A 107 11.19 16.62 9.00
C LEU A 107 10.21 17.80 9.16
N PRO A 108 9.46 18.18 8.10
CA PRO A 108 8.45 19.21 8.23
C PRO A 108 7.37 18.80 9.22
N GLU A 109 6.83 19.78 9.93
CA GLU A 109 5.72 19.55 10.86
C GLU A 109 4.48 19.07 10.10
N MET A 110 4.03 17.86 10.44
CA MET A 110 2.76 17.34 9.95
C MET A 110 1.66 17.83 10.88
N THR A 111 1.07 18.98 10.52
CA THR A 111 -0.04 19.56 11.28
C THR A 111 -1.23 18.62 11.32
N ASP A 112 -2.07 18.73 12.35
CA ASP A 112 -3.30 17.92 12.47
C ASP A 112 -4.18 18.02 11.21
N ALA A 113 -4.27 19.22 10.63
CA ALA A 113 -5.02 19.44 9.39
C ALA A 113 -4.45 18.66 8.20
N TYR A 114 -3.12 18.59 8.08
CA TYR A 114 -2.48 17.80 7.04
C TYR A 114 -2.62 16.29 7.29
N CYS A 115 -2.49 15.85 8.55
CA CYS A 115 -2.75 14.47 8.96
C CYS A 115 -4.19 14.04 8.66
N GLU A 116 -5.18 14.91 8.86
CA GLU A 116 -6.57 14.66 8.50
C GLU A 116 -6.73 14.53 6.97
N GLU A 117 -6.12 15.45 6.19
CA GLU A 117 -6.15 15.36 4.72
C GLU A 117 -5.56 14.04 4.20
N VAL A 118 -4.41 13.63 4.76
CA VAL A 118 -3.78 12.34 4.47
C VAL A 118 -4.75 11.21 4.80
N SER A 119 -5.34 11.22 6.00
CA SER A 119 -6.25 10.18 6.47
C SER A 119 -7.49 10.04 5.59
N GLU A 120 -8.12 11.14 5.21
CA GLU A 120 -9.30 11.15 4.32
C GLU A 120 -8.99 10.56 2.94
N ARG A 121 -7.77 10.72 2.42
CA ARG A 121 -7.37 10.06 1.16
C ARG A 121 -7.22 8.55 1.29
N TYR A 122 -6.71 8.06 2.43
CA TYR A 122 -6.64 6.62 2.70
C TYR A 122 -8.04 6.03 2.87
N ILE A 123 -8.93 6.76 3.56
CA ILE A 123 -10.33 6.39 3.70
C ILE A 123 -11.01 6.34 2.34
N GLU A 124 -10.86 7.37 1.50
CA GLU A 124 -11.42 7.38 0.14
C GLU A 124 -10.96 6.14 -0.65
N LEU A 125 -9.67 5.80 -0.60
CA LEU A 125 -9.19 4.62 -1.33
C LEU A 125 -9.79 3.33 -0.79
N TYR A 126 -9.82 3.15 0.53
CA TYR A 126 -10.46 1.99 1.16
C TYR A 126 -11.92 1.87 0.72
N GLU A 127 -12.70 2.95 0.82
CA GLU A 127 -14.12 2.92 0.49
C GLU A 127 -14.34 2.67 -1.01
N ARG A 128 -13.49 3.20 -1.88
CA ARG A 128 -13.54 2.91 -3.31
C ARG A 128 -13.19 1.46 -3.61
N ILE A 129 -12.09 0.92 -3.10
CA ILE A 129 -11.63 -0.44 -3.43
C ILE A 129 -12.57 -1.50 -2.86
N THR A 130 -13.07 -1.29 -1.64
CA THR A 130 -13.89 -2.29 -0.94
C THR A 130 -15.38 -2.12 -1.20
N GLY A 131 -15.83 -0.90 -1.54
CA GLY A 131 -17.24 -0.54 -1.58
C GLY A 131 -17.89 -0.42 -0.20
N GLU A 132 -17.12 -0.56 0.88
CA GLU A 132 -17.58 -0.45 2.27
C GLU A 132 -17.31 0.94 2.82
N LYS A 133 -18.09 1.39 3.80
CA LYS A 133 -17.78 2.64 4.50
C LYS A 133 -16.71 2.42 5.56
N PHE A 134 -15.73 3.30 5.63
CA PHE A 134 -14.75 3.26 6.69
C PHE A 134 -15.37 3.75 8.00
N ILE A 135 -15.21 2.98 9.07
CA ILE A 135 -15.67 3.35 10.41
C ILE A 135 -14.44 3.72 11.22
N LYS A 136 -14.26 5.02 11.49
CA LYS A 136 -13.19 5.52 12.37
C LYS A 136 -13.32 4.86 13.75
N ALA A 137 -12.23 4.32 14.26
CA ALA A 137 -12.20 3.72 15.59
C ALA A 137 -12.27 4.82 16.66
N GLU A 138 -12.89 4.53 17.80
CA GLU A 138 -12.85 5.44 18.95
C GLU A 138 -11.40 5.62 19.44
N GLU A 139 -11.01 6.88 19.66
CA GLU A 139 -9.66 7.25 20.11
C GLU A 139 -9.48 7.19 21.63
N ALA A 140 -10.53 6.78 22.38
CA ALA A 140 -10.47 6.68 23.82
C ALA A 140 -9.42 5.63 24.25
N ASP A 141 -8.38 6.10 24.94
CA ASP A 141 -7.28 5.33 25.54
C ASP A 141 -6.59 4.33 24.57
N LEU A 142 -6.04 4.89 23.47
CA LEU A 142 -5.24 4.15 22.49
C LEU A 142 -4.14 3.30 23.14
N HIS A 143 -3.43 3.85 24.14
CA HIS A 143 -2.35 3.16 24.82
C HIS A 143 -2.85 1.91 25.55
N GLN A 144 -3.92 2.02 26.32
CA GLN A 144 -4.50 0.88 27.01
C GLN A 144 -5.03 -0.16 26.04
N ARG A 145 -5.67 0.26 24.94
CA ARG A 145 -6.16 -0.66 23.90
C ARG A 145 -5.02 -1.47 23.28
N ILE A 146 -3.92 -0.80 22.92
CA ILE A 146 -2.73 -1.46 22.35
C ILE A 146 -2.14 -2.43 23.39
N ALA A 147 -1.90 -1.98 24.62
CA ALA A 147 -1.32 -2.79 25.67
C ALA A 147 -2.15 -4.05 25.96
N LYS A 148 -3.48 -3.90 26.05
CA LYS A 148 -4.43 -5.01 26.24
C LYS A 148 -4.33 -6.03 25.11
N ASN A 149 -4.42 -5.60 23.86
CA ASN A 149 -4.40 -6.50 22.71
C ASN A 149 -3.06 -7.24 22.59
N VAL A 150 -1.94 -6.57 22.86
CA VAL A 150 -0.61 -7.19 22.88
C VAL A 150 -0.52 -8.25 24.00
N ALA A 151 -0.95 -7.91 25.21
CA ALA A 151 -0.92 -8.85 26.35
C ALA A 151 -1.80 -10.09 26.09
N GLU A 152 -3.00 -9.90 25.54
CA GLU A 152 -3.91 -11.01 25.18
C GLU A 152 -3.33 -11.91 24.09
N CYS A 153 -2.59 -11.35 23.13
CA CYS A 153 -1.90 -12.13 22.10
C CYS A 153 -0.76 -12.97 22.70
N LEU A 154 0.09 -12.33 23.52
CA LEU A 154 1.21 -13.01 24.18
C LEU A 154 0.76 -14.14 25.11
N ALA A 155 -0.39 -14.01 25.76
CA ALA A 155 -0.95 -15.05 26.61
C ALA A 155 -1.46 -16.29 25.84
N LYS A 156 -1.60 -16.21 24.51
CA LYS A 156 -2.06 -17.31 23.64
C LYS A 156 -0.92 -18.01 22.90
N LEU A 157 0.29 -17.45 22.93
CA LEU A 157 1.51 -18.05 22.38
C LEU A 157 2.11 -19.05 23.39
#